data_AF-A0A3M6U521-F1
#
_entry.id   AF-A0A3M6U521-F1
#
_cell.length_a   1.000
_cell.length_b   1.000
_cell.length_c   1.000
_cell.angle_alpha   90.00
_cell.angle_beta   90.00
_cell.angle_gamma   90.00
#
_symmetry.space_group_name_H-M   'P 1'
#
loop_
_entity.id
_entity.type
_entity.pdbx_description
1 polymer ?
#
loop_
_entity_poly.entity_id
_entity_poly.type
_entity_poly.pdbx_seq_one_letter_code
_entity_poly.pdbx_strand_id
1 'polypeptide(L)'
;MKTNKAIGHNLIPARAVKDSAEVLCDPGITQGSILGPLIFNFFINDLLFIVKRCKLSSYADDTQILFAHNDYREVESAINSDLELVDKWYDENGLKRNNSTYQAIVMGKSDTTPDFKCENSIIAVRTWNFCSKSAADKLGRLNERTIMFVFRDNYTSYSELLNALGLSSLKQQRLIKITLSVFNAIHNSLAPKSIQDLIVHRKNVSYNLRGDYILSLPKPKSTTYDLKSVHYIGLKLWNSIPNMFRNITNYKSFKRSISQVDL
;
A
#
# COMPACT_ATOMS: atom_id res chain seq x y z
N MET A 1 14.76 -53.41 -15.19
CA MET A 1 15.82 -52.44 -15.54
C MET A 1 15.45 -51.77 -16.87
N LYS A 2 14.72 -50.66 -16.82
CA LYS A 2 14.48 -49.76 -17.96
C LYS A 2 14.55 -48.34 -17.41
N THR A 3 15.61 -47.63 -17.77
CA THR A 3 15.96 -46.28 -17.34
C THR A 3 15.23 -45.26 -18.22
N ASN A 4 14.35 -44.45 -17.62
CA ASN A 4 13.77 -43.28 -18.28
C ASN A 4 14.80 -42.14 -18.28
N LYS A 5 15.22 -41.75 -19.48
CA LYS A 5 16.15 -40.65 -19.77
C LYS A 5 15.33 -39.36 -19.81
N ALA A 6 15.50 -38.50 -18.79
CA ALA A 6 14.91 -37.18 -18.75
C ALA A 6 15.48 -36.31 -19.88
N ILE A 7 14.59 -35.67 -20.64
CA ILE A 7 14.92 -34.69 -21.66
C ILE A 7 15.35 -33.42 -20.92
N GLY A 8 16.67 -33.18 -20.88
CA GLY A 8 17.24 -31.95 -20.33
C GLY A 8 16.92 -30.77 -21.24
N HIS A 9 15.99 -29.92 -20.83
CA HIS A 9 15.96 -28.54 -21.29
C HIS A 9 17.22 -27.86 -20.74
N ASN A 10 18.23 -27.68 -21.59
CA ASN A 10 19.39 -26.85 -21.29
C ASN A 10 18.91 -25.39 -21.16
N LEU A 11 18.55 -25.00 -19.94
CA LEU A 11 18.49 -23.59 -19.57
C LEU A 11 19.92 -23.05 -19.67
N ILE A 12 20.12 -22.13 -20.61
CA ILE A 12 21.37 -21.37 -20.72
C ILE A 12 21.53 -20.62 -19.39
N PRO A 13 22.65 -20.79 -18.65
CA PRO A 13 22.89 -20.01 -17.45
C PRO A 13 22.86 -18.52 -17.82
N ALA A 14 22.16 -17.68 -17.05
CA ALA A 14 22.08 -16.22 -17.29
C ALA A 14 23.46 -15.55 -17.46
N ARG A 15 24.52 -16.18 -16.93
CA ARG A 15 25.92 -15.79 -17.10
C ARG A 15 26.40 -15.84 -18.55
N ALA A 16 25.92 -16.76 -19.38
CA ALA A 16 26.33 -16.89 -20.78
C ALA A 16 25.76 -15.81 -21.71
N VAL A 17 24.65 -15.16 -21.29
CA VAL A 17 24.09 -13.98 -21.99
C VAL A 17 24.90 -12.72 -21.66
N LYS A 18 25.60 -12.71 -20.52
CA LYS A 18 26.39 -11.56 -20.05
C LYS A 18 27.65 -11.33 -20.89
N ASP A 19 28.30 -12.40 -21.35
CA ASP A 19 29.57 -12.32 -22.10
C ASP A 19 29.38 -12.03 -23.60
N SER A 20 28.16 -12.18 -24.14
CA SER A 20 27.88 -11.96 -25.57
C SER A 20 27.40 -10.54 -25.91
N ALA A 21 27.32 -9.65 -24.90
CA ALA A 21 26.87 -8.27 -25.03
C ALA A 21 27.99 -7.22 -24.90
N GLU A 22 29.28 -7.62 -24.91
CA GLU A 22 30.42 -6.70 -24.78
C GLU A 22 30.70 -5.82 -26.02
N VAL A 23 29.84 -5.85 -27.05
CA VAL A 23 30.03 -5.06 -28.27
C VAL A 23 28.77 -4.23 -28.57
N LEU A 24 28.91 -2.91 -28.35
CA LEU A 24 27.97 -1.80 -28.63
C LEU A 24 26.71 -1.64 -27.75
N CYS A 25 26.78 -0.78 -26.73
CA CYS A 25 25.91 0.40 -26.48
C CYS A 25 26.14 0.94 -25.05
N ASP A 26 26.02 2.25 -24.85
CA ASP A 26 25.94 2.87 -23.51
C ASP A 26 24.94 2.09 -22.62
N PRO A 27 25.18 1.95 -21.30
CA PRO A 27 24.29 1.22 -20.41
C PRO A 27 22.91 1.87 -20.39
N GLY A 28 22.00 1.32 -21.19
CA GLY A 28 20.66 1.86 -21.37
C GLY A 28 19.90 1.17 -22.50
N ILE A 29 18.62 0.93 -22.26
CA ILE A 29 17.70 0.47 -23.30
C ILE A 29 17.17 1.71 -24.02
N THR A 30 17.24 1.75 -25.35
CA THR A 30 16.71 2.87 -26.14
C THR A 30 15.19 2.98 -25.94
N GLN A 31 14.75 4.13 -25.43
CA GLN A 31 13.34 4.42 -25.21
C GLN A 31 12.60 4.41 -26.55
N GLY A 32 11.51 3.65 -26.65
CA GLY A 32 10.77 3.43 -27.91
C GLY A 32 11.04 2.08 -28.58
N SER A 33 11.96 1.27 -28.05
CA SER A 33 12.11 -0.12 -28.46
C SER A 33 10.95 -0.98 -27.96
N ILE A 34 10.32 -1.76 -28.85
CA ILE A 34 9.29 -2.75 -28.51
C ILE A 34 9.90 -3.88 -27.63
N LEU A 35 11.19 -4.18 -27.83
CA LEU A 35 11.89 -5.25 -27.12
C LEU A 35 12.46 -4.80 -25.77
N GLY A 36 12.63 -3.49 -25.58
CA GLY A 36 13.21 -2.90 -24.38
C GLY A 36 12.52 -3.32 -23.08
N PRO A 37 11.20 -3.13 -22.93
CA PRO A 37 10.46 -3.55 -21.75
C PRO A 37 10.56 -5.06 -21.47
N LEU A 38 10.64 -5.90 -22.51
CA LEU A 38 10.77 -7.34 -22.36
C LEU A 38 12.13 -7.73 -21.78
N ILE A 39 13.22 -7.14 -22.30
CA ILE A 39 14.59 -7.36 -21.80
C ILE A 39 14.71 -6.87 -20.36
N PHE A 40 14.14 -5.69 -20.05
CA PHE A 40 14.11 -5.17 -18.69
C PHE A 40 13.38 -6.13 -17.73
N ASN A 41 12.22 -6.65 -18.13
CA ASN A 41 11.46 -7.60 -17.31
C ASN A 41 12.25 -8.88 -17.05
N PHE A 42 12.99 -9.41 -18.04
CA PHE A 42 13.85 -10.58 -17.81
C PHE A 42 14.99 -10.27 -16.83
N PHE A 43 15.60 -9.10 -16.96
CA PHE A 43 16.71 -8.68 -16.10
C PHE A 43 16.27 -8.46 -14.63
N ILE A 44 15.17 -7.74 -14.42
CA ILE A 44 14.68 -7.43 -13.07
C ILE A 44 14.06 -8.65 -12.38
N ASN A 45 13.69 -9.70 -13.12
CA ASN A 45 13.06 -10.90 -12.57
C ASN A 45 13.97 -11.64 -11.57
N ASP A 46 15.30 -11.52 -11.69
CA ASP A 46 16.24 -12.12 -10.76
C ASP A 46 16.11 -11.55 -9.33
N LEU A 47 15.65 -10.31 -9.19
CA LEU A 47 15.34 -9.66 -7.92
C LEU A 47 14.32 -10.47 -7.09
N LEU A 48 13.41 -11.21 -7.77
CA LEU A 48 12.41 -12.05 -7.11
C LEU A 48 13.00 -13.18 -6.27
N PHE A 49 14.22 -13.61 -6.57
CA PHE A 49 14.89 -14.70 -5.85
C PHE A 49 15.80 -14.21 -4.72
N ILE A 50 16.00 -12.89 -4.60
CA ILE A 50 16.86 -12.27 -3.58
C ILE A 50 16.13 -12.14 -2.25
N VAL A 51 14.85 -11.76 -2.28
CA VAL A 51 14.02 -11.57 -1.08
C VAL A 51 13.60 -12.92 -0.52
N LYS A 52 13.97 -13.21 0.74
CA LYS A 52 13.78 -14.54 1.35
C LYS A 52 12.73 -14.57 2.45
N ARG A 53 12.65 -13.52 3.28
CA ARG A 53 11.75 -13.50 4.45
C ARG A 53 10.43 -12.83 4.12
N CYS A 54 10.48 -11.78 3.31
CA CYS A 54 9.33 -10.98 2.91
C CYS A 54 8.69 -11.53 1.63
N LYS A 55 7.42 -11.19 1.44
CA LYS A 55 6.73 -11.40 0.17
C LYS A 55 7.04 -10.22 -0.75
N LEU A 56 7.70 -10.48 -1.87
CA LEU A 56 7.91 -9.50 -2.93
C LEU A 56 6.80 -9.61 -3.99
N SER A 57 6.26 -8.47 -4.42
CA SER A 57 5.35 -8.35 -5.56
C SER A 57 5.92 -7.31 -6.50
N SER A 58 6.20 -7.68 -7.76
CA SER A 58 6.71 -6.76 -8.77
C SER A 58 5.78 -6.67 -9.98
N TYR A 59 5.73 -5.50 -10.59
CA TYR A 59 5.12 -5.27 -11.90
C TYR A 59 5.97 -4.26 -12.66
N ALA A 60 6.65 -4.71 -13.72
CA ALA A 60 7.67 -3.92 -14.41
C ALA A 60 8.71 -3.35 -13.42
N ASP A 61 8.85 -2.04 -13.33
CA ASP A 61 9.76 -1.32 -12.44
C ASP A 61 9.20 -1.11 -11.01
N ASP A 62 7.89 -1.27 -10.81
CA ASP A 62 7.26 -1.14 -9.50
C ASP A 62 7.45 -2.41 -8.66
N THR A 63 8.09 -2.27 -7.48
CA THR A 63 8.34 -3.38 -6.55
C THR A 63 7.78 -3.07 -5.15
N GLN A 64 7.12 -4.06 -4.55
CA GLN A 64 6.52 -3.96 -3.22
C GLN A 64 7.00 -5.11 -2.34
N ILE A 65 7.55 -4.78 -1.17
CA ILE A 65 7.99 -5.74 -0.14
C ILE A 65 6.94 -5.73 0.98
N LEU A 66 6.41 -6.90 1.31
CA LEU A 66 5.39 -7.10 2.35
C LEU A 66 5.84 -8.14 3.36
N PHE A 67 5.73 -7.80 4.65
CA PHE A 67 5.95 -8.75 5.74
C PHE A 67 4.97 -8.47 6.88
N ALA A 68 4.52 -9.53 7.56
CA ALA A 68 3.56 -9.44 8.66
C ALA A 68 3.98 -10.37 9.81
N HIS A 69 4.02 -9.83 11.02
CA HIS A 69 4.34 -10.57 12.24
C HIS A 69 3.65 -9.93 13.44
N ASN A 70 3.49 -10.68 14.53
CA ASN A 70 2.87 -10.18 15.76
C ASN A 70 3.80 -9.29 16.59
N ASP A 71 5.12 -9.46 16.42
CA ASP A 71 6.18 -8.65 17.02
C ASP A 71 6.73 -7.65 16.00
N TYR A 72 6.74 -6.36 16.37
CA TYR A 72 7.25 -5.27 15.52
C TYR A 72 8.75 -5.40 15.25
N ARG A 73 9.53 -5.97 16.18
CA ARG A 73 10.98 -6.13 16.04
C ARG A 73 11.32 -7.11 14.92
N GLU A 74 10.52 -8.16 14.80
CA GLU A 74 10.65 -9.12 13.70
C GLU A 74 10.26 -8.49 12.36
N VAL A 75 9.27 -7.59 12.33
CA VAL A 75 8.93 -6.86 11.10
C VAL A 75 10.07 -5.99 10.63
N GLU A 76 10.65 -5.22 11.55
CA GLU A 76 11.81 -4.36 11.28
C GLU A 76 13.03 -5.19 10.83
N SER A 77 13.36 -6.23 11.58
CA SER A 77 14.47 -7.14 11.29
C SER A 77 14.32 -7.82 9.92
N ALA A 78 13.14 -8.39 9.62
CA ALA A 78 12.90 -9.08 8.36
C ALA A 78 13.02 -8.15 7.16
N ILE A 79 12.34 -7.01 7.21
CA ILE A 79 12.35 -6.05 6.09
C ILE A 79 13.75 -5.48 5.88
N ASN A 80 14.45 -5.07 6.95
CA ASN A 80 15.81 -4.54 6.82
C ASN A 80 16.79 -5.60 6.29
N SER A 81 16.67 -6.85 6.72
CA SER A 81 17.54 -7.92 6.22
C SER A 81 17.34 -8.20 4.73
N ASP A 82 16.10 -8.17 4.23
CA ASP A 82 15.85 -8.34 2.79
C ASP A 82 16.21 -7.07 2.00
N LEU A 83 16.01 -5.87 2.55
CA LEU A 83 16.43 -4.62 1.90
C LEU A 83 17.95 -4.56 1.70
N GLU A 84 18.74 -5.04 2.67
CA GLU A 84 20.21 -5.12 2.53
C GLU A 84 20.63 -6.08 1.41
N LEU A 85 19.94 -7.21 1.25
CA LEU A 85 20.18 -8.14 0.15
C LEU A 85 19.81 -7.52 -1.20
N VAL A 86 18.71 -6.76 -1.23
CA VAL A 86 18.28 -6.02 -2.42
C VAL A 86 19.29 -4.95 -2.79
N ASP A 87 19.76 -4.14 -1.83
CA ASP A 87 20.77 -3.10 -2.06
C ASP A 87 22.04 -3.70 -2.70
N LYS A 88 22.53 -4.80 -2.13
CA LYS A 88 23.67 -5.53 -2.69
C LYS A 88 23.42 -6.03 -4.12
N TRP A 89 22.22 -6.53 -4.42
CA TRP A 89 21.88 -6.98 -5.78
C TRP A 89 21.85 -5.81 -6.78
N TYR A 90 21.31 -4.65 -6.39
CA TYR A 90 21.33 -3.45 -7.23
C TYR A 90 22.77 -3.02 -7.54
N ASP A 91 23.64 -2.98 -6.53
CA ASP A 91 25.05 -2.64 -6.68
C ASP A 91 25.79 -3.62 -7.60
N GLU A 92 25.61 -4.94 -7.41
CA GLU A 92 26.23 -6.00 -8.23
C GLU A 92 25.77 -5.98 -9.70
N ASN A 93 24.59 -5.43 -9.96
CA ASN A 93 23.99 -5.31 -11.29
C ASN A 93 24.17 -3.92 -11.91
N GLY A 94 24.96 -3.03 -11.28
CA GLY A 94 25.25 -1.69 -11.79
C GLY A 94 24.03 -0.77 -11.84
N LEU A 95 23.00 -1.07 -11.05
CA LEU A 95 21.80 -0.25 -10.92
C LEU A 95 21.89 0.59 -9.64
N LYS A 96 21.26 1.77 -9.66
CA LYS A 96 21.16 2.63 -8.49
C LYS A 96 19.70 2.81 -8.07
N ARG A 97 19.42 2.60 -6.79
CA ARG A 97 18.09 2.85 -6.23
C ARG A 97 17.88 4.35 -6.02
N ASN A 98 16.65 4.80 -6.25
CA ASN A 98 16.25 6.16 -5.87
C ASN A 98 15.68 6.15 -4.45
N ASN A 99 16.53 6.30 -3.44
CA ASN A 99 16.13 6.21 -2.03
C ASN A 99 15.00 7.18 -1.65
N SER A 100 14.89 8.31 -2.35
CA SER A 100 13.86 9.33 -2.09
C SER A 100 12.44 8.93 -2.53
N THR A 101 12.31 7.93 -3.41
CA THR A 101 10.99 7.48 -3.89
C THR A 101 10.40 6.36 -3.03
N TYR A 102 11.22 5.66 -2.23
CA TYR A 102 10.74 4.61 -1.33
C TYR A 102 9.89 5.19 -0.19
N GLN A 103 8.75 4.56 0.04
CA GLN A 103 7.84 4.90 1.13
C GLN A 103 7.37 3.63 1.80
N ALA A 104 7.37 3.63 3.13
CA ALA A 104 6.89 2.50 3.92
C ALA A 104 5.52 2.80 4.52
N ILE A 105 4.66 1.79 4.52
CA ILE A 105 3.35 1.84 5.18
C ILE A 105 3.33 0.74 6.23
N VAL A 106 3.22 1.14 7.50
CA VAL A 106 3.12 0.19 8.62
C VAL A 106 1.66 0.07 9.02
N MET A 107 1.13 -1.15 8.99
CA MET A 107 -0.24 -1.46 9.37
C MET A 107 -0.24 -2.30 10.64
N GLY A 108 -0.67 -1.72 11.76
CA GLY A 108 -0.75 -2.45 13.04
C GLY A 108 -0.72 -1.52 14.26
N LYS A 109 -1.06 -2.07 15.42
CA LYS A 109 -0.91 -1.36 16.71
C LYS A 109 0.53 -1.51 17.17
N SER A 110 1.33 -0.46 16.99
CA SER A 110 2.65 -0.35 17.59
C SER A 110 2.78 1.01 18.28
N ASP A 111 3.46 1.04 19.43
CA ASP A 111 3.82 2.28 20.11
C ASP A 111 5.12 2.88 19.55
N THR A 112 5.87 2.08 18.77
CA THR A 112 7.10 2.45 18.07
C THR A 112 6.92 2.37 16.55
N THR A 113 7.53 3.31 15.83
CA THR A 113 7.67 3.24 14.37
C THR A 113 8.92 2.43 14.05
N PRO A 114 8.85 1.39 13.19
CA PRO A 114 10.04 0.67 12.76
C PRO A 114 10.92 1.55 11.89
N ASP A 115 12.23 1.41 12.06
CA ASP A 115 13.23 2.17 11.31
C ASP A 115 13.71 1.33 10.12
N PHE A 116 13.04 1.49 8.98
CA PHE A 116 13.45 0.83 7.74
C PHE A 116 14.60 1.58 7.08
N LYS A 117 15.62 0.84 6.63
CA LYS A 117 16.82 1.40 6.01
C LYS A 117 16.94 0.96 4.57
N CYS A 118 17.31 1.89 3.71
CA CYS A 118 17.70 1.67 2.32
C CYS A 118 19.07 2.30 2.16
N GLU A 119 20.10 1.49 1.95
CA GLU A 119 21.49 1.92 2.01
C GLU A 119 21.75 2.73 3.30
N ASN A 120 22.22 3.99 3.17
CA ASN A 120 22.50 4.90 4.28
C ASN A 120 21.31 5.82 4.64
N SER A 121 20.12 5.58 4.10
CA SER A 121 18.94 6.42 4.28
C SER A 121 17.81 5.72 5.03
N ILE A 122 17.11 6.46 5.89
CA ILE A 122 15.89 5.97 6.55
C ILE A 122 14.71 6.17 5.59
N ILE A 123 13.97 5.08 5.32
CA ILE A 123 12.75 5.15 4.53
C ILE A 123 11.66 5.81 5.38
N ALA A 124 11.04 6.85 4.83
CA ALA A 124 9.96 7.54 5.51
C ALA A 124 8.76 6.61 5.72
N VAL A 125 8.42 6.35 6.98
CA VAL A 125 7.22 5.61 7.38
C VAL A 125 6.03 6.56 7.38
N ARG A 126 5.07 6.34 6.48
CA ARG A 126 3.80 7.08 6.50
C ARG A 126 2.85 6.44 7.51
N THR A 127 2.43 7.23 8.50
CA THR A 127 1.40 6.81 9.46
C THR A 127 0.06 6.63 8.74
N TRP A 128 -0.39 5.37 8.64
CA TRP A 128 -1.71 5.01 8.14
C TRP A 128 -2.76 5.08 9.27
N ASN A 129 -4.05 5.17 8.95
CA ASN A 129 -5.15 5.49 9.88
C ASN A 129 -5.33 4.58 11.11
N PHE A 130 -4.55 3.51 11.24
CA PHE A 130 -4.71 2.48 12.26
C PHE A 130 -3.57 2.49 13.29
N CYS A 131 -2.86 3.61 13.41
CA CYS A 131 -1.92 3.86 14.49
C CYS A 131 -2.60 3.87 15.87
N SER A 132 -1.81 3.74 16.94
CA SER A 132 -2.31 3.84 18.31
C SER A 132 -3.03 5.19 18.55
N LYS A 133 -3.98 5.22 19.49
CA LYS A 133 -4.69 6.47 19.85
C LYS A 133 -3.70 7.60 20.20
N SER A 134 -2.65 7.26 20.95
CA SER A 134 -1.58 8.20 21.30
C SER A 134 -0.88 8.80 20.07
N ALA A 135 -0.52 7.97 19.08
CA ALA A 135 0.09 8.45 17.84
C ALA A 135 -0.89 9.29 17.00
N ALA A 136 -2.16 8.90 16.93
CA ALA A 136 -3.20 9.66 16.23
C ALA A 136 -3.43 11.04 16.87
N ASP A 137 -3.46 11.11 18.21
CA ASP A 137 -3.64 12.35 18.97
C ASP A 137 -2.43 13.27 18.81
N LYS A 138 -1.20 12.74 18.85
CA LYS A 138 0.02 13.51 18.56
C LYS A 138 -0.03 14.15 17.18
N LEU A 139 -0.46 13.40 16.16
CA LEU A 139 -0.58 13.92 14.82
C LEU A 139 -1.70 14.97 14.69
N GLY A 140 -2.82 14.79 15.39
CA GLY A 140 -3.88 15.79 15.47
C GLY A 140 -3.36 17.12 16.04
N ARG A 141 -2.63 17.06 17.16
CA ARG A 141 -2.00 18.23 17.80
C ARG A 141 -0.95 18.89 16.91
N LEU A 142 -0.16 18.10 16.19
CA LEU A 142 0.81 18.64 15.22
C LEU A 142 0.08 19.40 14.12
N ASN A 143 -0.98 18.82 13.53
CA ASN A 143 -1.77 19.47 12.49
C ASN A 143 -2.41 20.78 12.99
N GLU A 144 -2.97 20.76 14.20
CA GLU A 144 -3.53 21.95 14.85
C GLU A 144 -2.48 23.05 15.01
N ARG A 145 -1.30 22.73 15.56
CA ARG A 145 -0.20 23.70 15.71
C ARG A 145 0.31 24.25 14.38
N THR A 146 0.41 23.40 13.35
CA THR A 146 0.82 23.85 12.02
C THR A 146 -0.19 24.84 11.45
N ILE A 147 -1.49 24.58 11.60
CA ILE A 147 -2.54 25.49 11.12
C ILE A 147 -2.49 26.81 11.90
N MET A 148 -2.43 26.78 13.23
CA MET A 148 -2.27 28.00 14.05
C MET A 148 -1.05 28.81 13.63
N PHE A 149 0.08 28.15 13.37
CA PHE A 149 1.30 28.80 12.90
C PHE A 149 1.12 29.48 11.53
N VAL A 150 0.45 28.81 10.58
CA VAL A 150 0.16 29.36 9.25
C VAL A 150 -0.75 30.60 9.34
N PHE A 151 -1.78 30.55 10.19
CA PHE A 151 -2.69 31.68 10.40
C PHE A 151 -2.12 32.77 11.32
N ARG A 152 -1.01 32.50 12.02
CA ARG A 152 -0.48 33.34 13.10
C ARG A 152 -1.53 33.64 14.18
N ASP A 153 -2.41 32.68 14.42
CA ASP A 153 -3.55 32.81 15.33
C ASP A 153 -3.48 31.71 16.39
N ASN A 154 -3.48 32.12 17.67
CA ASN A 154 -3.41 31.24 18.82
C ASN A 154 -4.70 31.26 19.67
N TYR A 155 -5.74 31.99 19.23
CA TYR A 155 -6.97 32.21 19.99
C TYR A 155 -8.17 31.51 19.36
N THR A 156 -8.21 31.41 18.03
CA THR A 156 -9.29 30.75 17.29
C THR A 156 -9.25 29.23 17.48
N SER A 157 -10.41 28.60 17.62
CA SER A 157 -10.49 27.16 17.82
C SER A 157 -10.05 26.38 16.56
N TYR A 158 -9.51 25.18 16.75
CA TYR A 158 -9.11 24.30 15.65
C TYR A 158 -10.23 24.05 14.63
N SER A 159 -11.48 23.90 15.10
CA SER A 159 -12.65 23.72 14.23
C SER A 159 -12.95 24.94 13.36
N GLU A 160 -12.78 26.14 13.89
CA GLU A 160 -13.00 27.39 13.16
C GLU A 160 -11.90 27.61 12.11
N LEU A 161 -10.64 27.35 12.46
CA LEU A 161 -9.52 27.43 11.51
C LEU A 161 -9.66 26.41 10.38
N LEU A 162 -10.12 25.19 10.68
CA LEU A 162 -10.43 24.18 9.68
C LEU A 162 -11.55 24.62 8.73
N ASN A 163 -12.64 25.17 9.27
CA ASN A 163 -13.74 25.70 8.47
C ASN A 163 -13.28 26.86 7.58
N ALA A 164 -12.42 27.75 8.07
CA ALA A 164 -11.84 28.83 7.29
C ALA A 164 -11.00 28.33 6.10
N LEU A 165 -10.32 27.17 6.26
CA LEU A 165 -9.60 26.50 5.18
C LEU A 165 -10.49 25.65 4.25
N GLY A 166 -11.77 25.47 4.58
CA GLY A 166 -12.64 24.51 3.92
C GLY A 166 -12.19 23.06 4.10
N LEU A 167 -11.47 22.76 5.20
CA LEU A 167 -10.95 21.43 5.52
C LEU A 167 -11.75 20.80 6.65
N SER A 168 -11.91 19.48 6.61
CA SER A 168 -12.42 18.70 7.75
C SER A 168 -11.26 18.25 8.66
N SER A 169 -11.59 17.73 9.85
CA SER A 169 -10.58 17.22 10.77
C SER A 169 -9.70 16.16 10.10
N LEU A 170 -8.43 16.06 10.51
CA LEU A 170 -7.51 15.06 9.96
C LEU A 170 -8.07 13.64 10.07
N LYS A 171 -8.77 13.32 11.18
CA LYS A 171 -9.48 12.06 11.36
C LYS A 171 -10.57 11.88 10.29
N GLN A 172 -11.33 12.92 10.00
CA GLN A 172 -12.42 12.85 9.02
C GLN A 172 -11.91 12.66 7.59
N GLN A 173 -10.90 13.43 7.18
CA GLN A 173 -10.24 13.27 5.88
C GLN A 173 -9.72 11.84 5.66
N ARG A 174 -9.21 11.25 6.74
CA ARG A 174 -8.71 9.88 6.79
C ARG A 174 -9.80 8.84 6.62
N LEU A 175 -10.93 8.98 7.31
CA LEU A 175 -12.10 8.11 7.14
C LEU A 175 -12.67 8.20 5.71
N ILE A 176 -12.78 9.42 5.17
CA ILE A 176 -13.17 9.65 3.78
C ILE A 176 -12.26 8.89 2.81
N LYS A 177 -10.93 8.95 3.00
CA LYS A 177 -9.97 8.21 2.15
C LYS A 177 -10.15 6.70 2.21
N ILE A 178 -10.44 6.13 3.38
CA ILE A 178 -10.75 4.69 3.51
C ILE A 178 -12.01 4.37 2.71
N THR A 179 -13.08 5.15 2.89
CA THR A 179 -14.34 4.97 2.17
C THR A 179 -14.16 5.09 0.66
N LEU A 180 -13.36 6.05 0.18
CA LEU A 180 -13.03 6.18 -1.25
C LEU A 180 -12.24 4.98 -1.79
N SER A 181 -11.41 4.36 -0.95
CA SER A 181 -10.67 3.15 -1.33
C SER A 181 -11.62 1.96 -1.47
N VAL A 182 -12.59 1.82 -0.56
CA VAL A 182 -13.66 0.81 -0.66
C VAL A 182 -14.52 1.05 -1.90
N PHE A 183 -14.92 2.30 -2.16
CA PHE A 183 -15.64 2.68 -3.38
C PHE A 183 -14.89 2.22 -4.64
N ASN A 184 -13.60 2.53 -4.71
CA ASN A 184 -12.77 2.13 -5.85
C ASN A 184 -12.72 0.61 -5.98
N ALA A 185 -12.54 -0.12 -4.89
CA ALA A 185 -12.52 -1.58 -4.95
C ALA A 185 -13.87 -2.21 -5.33
N ILE A 186 -15.00 -1.52 -5.16
CA ILE A 186 -16.33 -1.97 -5.62
C ILE A 186 -16.56 -1.64 -7.10
N HIS A 187 -16.32 -0.38 -7.49
CA HIS A 187 -16.80 0.16 -8.76
C HIS A 187 -15.72 0.37 -9.82
N ASN A 188 -14.44 0.40 -9.42
CA ASN A 188 -13.34 0.83 -10.27
C ASN A 188 -12.26 -0.25 -10.35
N SER A 189 -11.95 -0.73 -11.56
CA SER A 189 -10.95 -1.78 -11.78
C SER A 189 -9.50 -1.37 -11.45
N LEU A 190 -9.28 -0.14 -10.96
CA LEU A 190 -7.99 0.36 -10.53
C LEU A 190 -7.49 -0.24 -9.19
N ALA A 191 -8.36 -0.84 -8.38
CA ALA A 191 -7.91 -1.55 -7.19
C ALA A 191 -7.27 -2.91 -7.58
N PRO A 192 -6.15 -3.33 -6.97
CA PRO A 192 -5.61 -4.67 -7.19
C PRO A 192 -6.66 -5.76 -6.89
N LYS A 193 -6.63 -6.86 -7.66
CA LYS A 193 -7.60 -7.95 -7.52
C LYS A 193 -7.64 -8.54 -6.10
N SER A 194 -6.49 -8.62 -5.45
CA SER A 194 -6.37 -9.01 -4.04
C SER A 194 -7.18 -8.16 -3.07
N ILE A 195 -7.40 -6.86 -3.36
CA ILE A 195 -8.24 -5.98 -2.55
C ILE A 195 -9.72 -6.12 -2.93
N GLN A 196 -10.00 -6.29 -4.22
CA GLN A 196 -11.37 -6.54 -4.70
C GLN A 196 -11.94 -7.84 -4.12
N ASP A 197 -11.12 -8.90 -4.07
CA ASP A 197 -11.50 -10.21 -3.52
C ASP A 197 -11.84 -10.17 -2.02
N LEU A 198 -11.37 -9.15 -1.30
CA LEU A 198 -11.75 -8.91 0.09
C LEU A 198 -13.17 -8.32 0.20
N ILE A 199 -13.71 -7.73 -0.86
CA ILE A 199 -15.04 -7.13 -0.84
C ILE A 199 -16.08 -8.18 -1.23
N VAL A 200 -16.86 -8.59 -0.23
CA VAL A 200 -17.95 -9.56 -0.42
C VAL A 200 -19.28 -8.85 -0.20
N HIS A 201 -20.12 -8.80 -1.23
CA HIS A 201 -21.49 -8.32 -1.07
C HIS A 201 -22.30 -9.30 -0.22
N ARG A 202 -23.13 -8.76 0.69
CA ARG A 202 -24.02 -9.60 1.49
C ARG A 202 -25.02 -10.27 0.55
N LYS A 203 -25.13 -11.60 0.60
CA LYS A 203 -26.17 -12.34 -0.14
C LYS A 203 -27.55 -11.82 0.28
N ASN A 204 -28.42 -11.51 -0.68
CA ASN A 204 -29.80 -11.15 -0.42
C ASN A 204 -30.45 -12.30 0.35
N VAL A 205 -30.76 -12.07 1.63
CA VAL A 205 -31.66 -12.94 2.37
C VAL A 205 -33.08 -12.52 2.00
N SER A 206 -34.03 -13.46 1.94
CA SER A 206 -35.40 -13.28 1.41
C SER A 206 -36.27 -12.23 2.13
N TYR A 207 -35.71 -11.49 3.07
CA TYR A 207 -36.32 -10.37 3.77
C TYR A 207 -35.52 -9.10 3.49
N ASN A 208 -36.20 -8.03 3.08
CA ASN A 208 -35.62 -6.72 2.80
C ASN A 208 -34.88 -6.17 4.04
N LEU A 209 -33.58 -6.47 4.14
CA LEU A 209 -32.69 -5.82 5.08
C LEU A 209 -32.40 -4.40 4.59
N ARG A 210 -32.29 -3.46 5.54
CA ARG A 210 -32.22 -2.01 5.34
C ARG A 210 -31.05 -1.55 4.44
N GLY A 211 -31.23 -1.58 3.12
CA GLY A 211 -30.43 -0.84 2.14
C GLY A 211 -29.69 -1.71 1.11
N ASP A 212 -29.39 -1.09 -0.03
CA ASP A 212 -28.73 -1.71 -1.17
C ASP A 212 -27.19 -1.66 -1.03
N TYR A 213 -26.47 -2.53 -1.74
CA TYR A 213 -25.00 -2.55 -1.76
C TYR A 213 -24.32 -2.68 -0.38
N ILE A 214 -24.96 -3.38 0.56
CA ILE A 214 -24.37 -3.71 1.86
C ILE A 214 -23.28 -4.76 1.71
N LEU A 215 -22.14 -4.51 2.34
CA LEU A 215 -21.00 -5.42 2.34
C LEU A 215 -21.05 -6.37 3.54
N SER A 216 -20.61 -7.60 3.34
CA SER A 216 -20.45 -8.59 4.39
C SER A 216 -19.23 -8.24 5.24
N LEU A 217 -19.43 -8.06 6.55
CA LEU A 217 -18.30 -7.89 7.48
C LEU A 217 -17.61 -9.24 7.71
N PRO A 218 -16.27 -9.31 7.67
CA PRO A 218 -15.54 -10.51 8.03
C PRO A 218 -15.75 -10.80 9.52
N LYS A 219 -15.76 -12.10 9.88
CA LYS A 219 -15.75 -12.49 11.30
C LYS A 219 -14.35 -12.23 11.87
N PRO A 220 -14.18 -11.28 12.79
CA PRO A 220 -12.87 -11.01 13.38
C PRO A 220 -12.43 -12.22 14.22
N LYS A 221 -11.23 -12.72 13.99
CA LYS A 221 -10.57 -13.73 14.81
C LYS A 221 -9.89 -13.10 16.03
N SER A 222 -9.58 -11.80 15.96
CA SER A 222 -9.01 -11.01 17.05
C SER A 222 -9.73 -9.68 17.23
N THR A 223 -10.04 -9.32 18.47
CA THR A 223 -10.53 -7.96 18.82
C THR A 223 -9.43 -6.91 18.78
N THR A 224 -8.18 -7.30 18.99
CA THR A 224 -7.01 -6.41 19.00
C THR A 224 -6.62 -5.92 17.60
N TYR A 225 -6.55 -6.82 16.62
CA TYR A 225 -6.03 -6.55 15.28
C TYR A 225 -7.11 -6.49 14.20
N ASP A 226 -7.96 -7.52 14.07
CA ASP A 226 -8.89 -7.63 12.93
C ASP A 226 -9.94 -6.53 12.94
N LEU A 227 -10.47 -6.17 14.11
CA LEU A 227 -11.41 -5.05 14.27
C LEU A 227 -10.81 -3.70 13.88
N LYS A 228 -9.48 -3.61 13.84
CA LYS A 228 -8.73 -2.40 13.47
C LYS A 228 -8.12 -2.50 12.07
N SER A 229 -8.41 -3.55 11.32
CA SER A 229 -7.92 -3.68 9.95
C SER A 229 -8.67 -2.73 9.01
N VAL A 230 -7.99 -2.30 7.94
CA VAL A 230 -8.60 -1.55 6.82
C VAL A 230 -9.79 -2.32 6.27
N HIS A 231 -9.66 -3.65 6.17
CA HIS A 231 -10.71 -4.52 5.68
C HIS A 231 -11.97 -4.45 6.57
N TYR A 232 -11.86 -4.64 7.88
CA TYR A 232 -13.03 -4.55 8.76
C TYR A 232 -13.59 -3.13 8.86
N ILE A 233 -12.74 -2.13 9.12
CA ILE A 233 -13.18 -0.75 9.33
C ILE A 233 -13.72 -0.14 8.04
N GLY A 234 -13.09 -0.39 6.90
CA GLY A 234 -13.55 0.10 5.61
C GLY A 234 -14.94 -0.41 5.26
N LEU A 235 -15.20 -1.71 5.44
CA LEU A 235 -16.53 -2.28 5.21
C LEU A 235 -17.56 -1.79 6.24
N LYS A 236 -17.15 -1.59 7.50
CA LYS A 236 -18.02 -1.02 8.54
C LYS A 236 -18.41 0.43 8.22
N LEU A 237 -17.45 1.25 7.80
CA LEU A 237 -17.68 2.64 7.36
C LEU A 237 -18.58 2.68 6.13
N TRP A 238 -18.34 1.81 5.14
CA TRP A 238 -19.21 1.73 3.97
C TRP A 238 -20.67 1.46 4.36
N ASN A 239 -20.87 0.51 5.27
CA ASN A 239 -22.20 0.13 5.73
C ASN A 239 -22.87 1.17 6.63
N SER A 240 -22.11 2.05 7.30
CA SER A 240 -22.67 3.14 8.11
C SER A 240 -23.15 4.33 7.26
N ILE A 241 -22.75 4.41 5.99
CA ILE A 241 -23.14 5.50 5.10
C ILE A 241 -24.59 5.32 4.61
N PRO A 242 -25.38 6.42 4.53
CA PRO A 242 -26.72 6.40 3.96
C PRO A 242 -26.81 5.78 2.56
N ASN A 243 -27.94 5.12 2.26
CA ASN A 243 -28.16 4.42 0.98
C ASN A 243 -27.99 5.33 -0.24
N MET A 244 -28.38 6.61 -0.10
CA MET A 244 -28.25 7.63 -1.16
C MET A 244 -26.82 7.79 -1.66
N PHE A 245 -25.81 7.63 -0.80
CA PHE A 245 -24.41 7.75 -1.22
C PHE A 245 -23.86 6.43 -1.75
N ARG A 246 -24.32 5.28 -1.21
CA ARG A 246 -23.91 3.94 -1.70
C ARG A 246 -24.35 3.67 -3.14
N ASN A 247 -25.45 4.28 -3.58
CA ASN A 247 -25.97 4.12 -4.94
C ASN A 247 -25.23 4.97 -5.99
N ILE A 248 -24.31 5.85 -5.59
CA ILE A 248 -23.53 6.65 -6.54
C ILE A 248 -22.49 5.73 -7.19
N THR A 249 -22.41 5.73 -8.53
CA THR A 249 -21.42 4.92 -9.28
C THR A 249 -20.26 5.75 -9.82
N ASN A 250 -20.41 7.08 -9.89
CA ASN A 250 -19.37 7.98 -10.36
C ASN A 250 -18.44 8.44 -9.22
N TYR A 251 -17.14 8.21 -9.36
CA TYR A 251 -16.14 8.56 -8.34
C TYR A 251 -16.11 10.06 -7.98
N LYS A 252 -16.21 10.96 -8.97
CA LYS A 252 -16.15 12.42 -8.71
C LYS A 252 -17.37 12.87 -7.92
N SER A 253 -18.56 12.40 -8.29
CA SER A 253 -19.80 12.68 -7.57
C SER A 253 -19.77 12.11 -6.16
N PHE A 254 -19.37 10.85 -6.00
CA PHE A 254 -19.27 10.19 -4.70
C PHE A 254 -18.28 10.92 -3.77
N LYS A 255 -17.09 11.28 -4.29
CA LYS A 255 -16.08 12.02 -3.54
C LYS A 255 -16.60 13.37 -3.04
N ARG A 256 -17.32 14.13 -3.87
CA ARG A 256 -17.92 15.41 -3.46
C ARG A 256 -18.95 15.20 -2.36
N SER A 257 -19.86 14.25 -2.54
CA SER A 257 -20.93 13.98 -1.57
C SER A 257 -20.40 13.49 -0.23
N ILE A 258 -19.46 12.54 -0.22
CA ILE A 258 -18.94 11.98 1.02
C ILE A 258 -18.04 12.95 1.79
N SER A 259 -17.43 13.93 1.10
CA SER A 259 -16.60 14.95 1.75
C SER A 259 -17.39 15.93 2.62
N GLN A 260 -18.72 15.96 2.47
CA GLN A 260 -19.63 16.80 3.25
C GLN A 260 -20.27 16.06 4.43
N VAL A 261 -20.04 14.75 4.54
CA VAL A 261 -20.62 13.90 5.59
C VAL A 261 -19.61 13.77 6.73
N ASP A 262 -20.09 13.78 7.97
CA ASP A 262 -19.30 13.40 9.15
C ASP A 262 -19.38 11.88 9.36
N LEU A 263 -18.23 11.20 9.48
CA LEU A 263 -18.07 9.74 9.37
C LEU A 263 -17.58 9.10 10.68
#